data_AF-A0A3M1CW99-F1
#
_entry.id   AF-A0A3M1CW99-F1
#
_cell.length_a   1.000
_cell.length_b   1.000
_cell.length_c   1.000
_cell.angle_alpha   90.00
_cell.angle_beta   90.00
_cell.angle_gamma   90.00
#
_symmetry.space_group_name_H-M   'P 1'
#
loop_
_entity.id
_entity.type
_entity.pdbx_description
1 polymer ?
#
loop_
_entity_poly.entity_id
_entity_poly.type
_entity_poly.pdbx_seq_one_letter_code
_entity_poly.pdbx_strand_id
1 'polypeptide(L)'
;MCTLTDTTPAAPPVEGRPVQVARPSSLTGTISALVPPGVFALAGWLAWGGLLDGALLGVLTWLLLRVVIVRLVLTRHHHRGGRCARAGDWAGALAAYRDSAAFWAAHPHLDRWRGPLLGSAVRWPYRVLALYNQALCLSRLHRHDEARALLDTLGRLAPGMAEARELRGWLDRPPPTGGSEADWFVGG
;
A
#
# COMPACT_ATOMS: atom_id res chain seq x y z
N MET A 1 9.97 46.02 38.97
CA MET A 1 8.75 45.46 38.34
C MET A 1 9.21 44.71 37.10
N CYS A 2 9.45 43.40 37.23
CA CYS A 2 9.94 42.53 36.17
C CYS A 2 8.75 41.92 35.42
N THR A 3 8.65 42.17 34.12
CA THR A 3 7.79 41.42 33.20
C THR A 3 8.67 40.44 32.44
N LEU A 4 8.69 39.19 32.89
CA LEU A 4 9.25 38.05 32.16
C LEU A 4 8.25 37.67 31.06
N THR A 5 8.55 38.05 29.82
CA THR A 5 7.92 37.48 28.63
C THR A 5 8.47 36.08 28.42
N ASP A 6 7.66 35.08 28.75
CA ASP A 6 7.94 33.67 28.50
C ASP A 6 7.73 33.40 26.99
N THR A 7 8.74 33.71 26.19
CA THR A 7 8.84 33.22 24.81
C THR A 7 9.38 31.80 24.86
N THR A 8 8.50 30.86 25.18
CA THR A 8 8.75 29.45 24.88
C THR A 8 8.91 29.33 23.35
N PRO A 9 10.05 28.87 22.83
CA PRO A 9 10.21 28.69 21.39
C PRO A 9 9.20 27.65 20.92
N ALA A 10 8.38 28.02 19.92
CA ALA A 10 7.49 27.09 19.26
C ALA A 10 8.29 25.85 18.84
N ALA A 11 7.82 24.67 19.24
CA ALA A 11 8.41 23.42 18.79
C ALA A 11 8.47 23.45 17.26
N PRO A 12 9.61 23.11 16.64
CA PRO A 12 9.68 23.08 15.19
C PRO A 12 8.58 22.14 14.69
N PRO A 13 7.85 22.50 13.61
CA PRO A 13 6.92 21.56 13.00
C PRO A 13 7.70 20.27 12.75
N VAL A 14 7.15 19.14 13.20
CA VAL A 14 7.64 17.83 12.79
C VAL A 14 7.40 17.81 11.29
N GLU A 15 8.39 18.28 10.53
CA GLU A 15 8.40 18.27 9.08
C GLU A 15 8.04 16.84 8.70
N GLY A 16 6.80 16.70 8.25
CA GLY A 16 6.28 15.46 7.72
C GLY A 16 7.20 15.09 6.59
N ARG A 17 8.20 14.24 6.86
CA ARG A 17 8.85 13.52 5.80
C ARG A 17 7.70 12.80 5.12
N PRO A 18 7.31 13.19 3.88
CA PRO A 18 6.36 12.38 3.15
C PRO A 18 6.96 10.98 3.22
N VAL A 19 6.19 10.00 3.72
CA VAL A 19 6.65 8.60 3.80
C VAL A 19 7.17 8.30 2.41
N GLN A 20 8.50 8.36 2.27
CA GLN A 20 9.12 8.25 0.97
C GLN A 20 8.96 6.79 0.68
N VAL A 21 8.02 6.47 -0.21
CA VAL A 21 7.91 5.15 -0.79
C VAL A 21 9.16 4.99 -1.64
N ALA A 22 10.28 4.67 -1.01
CA ALA A 22 11.50 4.28 -1.66
C ALA A 22 11.11 3.08 -2.54
N ARG A 23 11.03 3.31 -3.85
CA ARG A 23 10.93 2.25 -4.83
C ARG A 23 12.30 2.09 -5.44
N PRO A 24 13.24 1.36 -4.81
CA PRO A 24 14.35 0.86 -5.59
C PRO A 24 13.72 -0.04 -6.66
N SER A 25 13.66 0.44 -7.90
CA SER A 25 13.41 -0.43 -9.05
C SER A 25 14.66 -1.29 -9.15
N SER A 26 14.65 -2.43 -8.46
CA SER A 26 15.70 -3.41 -8.65
C SER A 26 15.63 -3.87 -10.10
N LEU A 27 16.78 -4.02 -10.74
CA LEU A 27 16.88 -4.56 -12.10
C LEU A 27 16.09 -5.88 -12.21
N THR A 28 16.16 -6.70 -11.16
CA THR A 28 15.37 -7.93 -11.00
C THR A 28 13.86 -7.69 -11.11
N GLY A 29 13.34 -6.65 -10.46
CA GLY A 29 11.92 -6.30 -10.52
C GLY A 29 11.51 -5.85 -11.92
N THR A 30 12.34 -5.05 -12.59
CA THR A 30 12.10 -4.62 -13.98
C THR A 30 12.12 -5.80 -14.95
N ILE A 31 13.12 -6.69 -14.85
CA ILE A 31 13.20 -7.90 -15.69
C ILE A 31 12.00 -8.81 -15.45
N SER A 32 11.63 -9.02 -14.18
CA SER A 32 10.48 -9.85 -13.82
C SER A 32 9.17 -9.29 -14.37
N ALA A 33 9.05 -7.97 -14.51
CA ALA A 33 7.86 -7.33 -15.09
C ALA A 33 7.73 -7.55 -16.61
N LEU A 34 8.82 -7.87 -17.31
CA LEU A 34 8.83 -8.16 -18.75
C LEU A 34 8.52 -9.61 -19.10
N VAL A 35 8.60 -10.52 -18.13
CA VAL A 35 8.33 -11.94 -18.36
C VAL A 35 6.88 -12.18 -18.83
N PRO A 36 5.83 -11.65 -18.16
CA PRO A 36 4.46 -11.85 -18.62
C PRO A 36 4.16 -11.38 -20.06
N PRO A 37 4.50 -10.14 -20.48
CA PRO A 37 4.25 -9.74 -21.87
C PRO A 37 5.05 -10.59 -22.87
N GLY A 38 6.28 -11.01 -22.54
CA GLY A 38 7.07 -11.90 -23.39
C GLY A 38 6.42 -13.29 -23.58
N VAL A 39 5.88 -13.87 -22.50
CA VAL A 39 5.15 -15.16 -22.57
C VAL A 39 3.91 -15.04 -23.45
N PHE A 40 3.14 -13.95 -23.31
CA PHE A 40 1.96 -13.73 -24.14
C PHE A 40 2.31 -13.45 -25.61
N ALA A 41 3.37 -12.69 -25.87
CA ALA A 41 3.88 -12.48 -27.23
C ALA A 41 4.27 -13.80 -27.90
N LEU A 42 5.01 -14.66 -27.19
CA LEU A 42 5.38 -15.99 -27.66
C LEU A 42 4.13 -16.86 -27.91
N ALA A 43 3.17 -16.87 -26.99
CA ALA A 43 1.93 -17.62 -27.15
C ALA A 43 1.11 -17.15 -28.37
N GLY A 44 1.01 -15.83 -28.57
CA GLY A 44 0.33 -15.26 -29.74
C GLY A 44 1.02 -15.61 -31.05
N TRP A 45 2.36 -15.54 -31.09
CA TRP A 45 3.15 -15.97 -32.25
C TRP A 45 2.93 -17.46 -32.58
N LEU A 46 2.96 -18.34 -31.58
CA LEU A 46 2.74 -19.77 -31.77
C LEU A 46 1.31 -20.11 -32.20
N ALA A 47 0.31 -19.39 -31.70
CA ALA A 47 -1.09 -19.67 -31.98
C ALA A 47 -1.58 -19.13 -33.34
N TRP A 48 -1.06 -17.98 -33.78
CA TRP A 48 -1.59 -17.26 -34.96
C TRP A 48 -0.58 -17.15 -36.12
N GLY A 49 0.68 -17.50 -35.90
CA GLY A 49 1.75 -17.27 -36.87
C GLY A 49 2.08 -15.79 -37.04
N GLY A 50 3.10 -15.51 -37.87
CA GLY A 50 3.60 -14.14 -38.11
C GLY A 50 4.34 -13.55 -36.90
N LEU A 51 5.63 -13.25 -37.07
CA LEU A 51 6.46 -12.76 -35.96
C LEU A 51 5.91 -11.44 -35.37
N LEU A 52 5.39 -10.55 -36.22
CA LEU A 52 4.87 -9.26 -35.77
C LEU A 52 3.39 -9.37 -35.35
N ASP A 53 2.52 -9.89 -36.22
CA ASP A 53 1.07 -9.88 -36.00
C ASP A 53 0.64 -10.74 -34.81
N GLY A 54 1.11 -12.00 -34.76
CA GLY A 54 0.80 -12.91 -33.66
C GLY A 54 1.37 -12.43 -32.33
N ALA A 55 2.62 -11.94 -32.32
CA ALA A 55 3.24 -11.40 -31.11
C ALA A 55 2.52 -10.15 -30.60
N LEU A 56 2.14 -9.23 -31.49
CA LEU A 56 1.39 -8.03 -31.14
C LEU A 56 0.04 -8.38 -30.53
N LEU A 57 -0.69 -9.34 -31.12
CA LEU A 57 -1.96 -9.82 -30.57
C LEU A 57 -1.79 -10.40 -29.16
N GLY A 58 -0.71 -11.15 -28.94
CA GLY A 58 -0.32 -11.65 -27.63
C GLY A 58 -0.14 -10.52 -26.61
N VAL A 59 0.67 -9.51 -26.93
CA VAL A 59 0.90 -8.35 -26.05
C VAL A 59 -0.38 -7.57 -25.77
N LEU A 60 -1.22 -7.35 -26.78
CA LEU A 60 -2.52 -6.70 -26.60
C LEU A 60 -3.45 -7.49 -25.68
N THR A 61 -3.46 -8.83 -25.82
CA THR A 61 -4.21 -9.71 -24.93
C THR A 61 -3.72 -9.62 -23.50
N TRP A 62 -2.39 -9.59 -23.29
CA TRP A 62 -1.81 -9.36 -21.97
C TRP A 62 -2.20 -8.01 -21.39
N LEU A 63 -2.16 -6.93 -22.19
CA LEU A 63 -2.58 -5.59 -21.76
C LEU A 63 -4.06 -5.58 -21.35
N LEU A 64 -4.92 -6.25 -22.10
CA LEU A 64 -6.35 -6.37 -21.78
C LEU A 64 -6.56 -7.10 -20.45
N LEU A 65 -5.92 -8.26 -20.26
CA LEU A 65 -5.92 -9.00 -19.00
C LEU A 65 -5.43 -8.11 -17.84
N ARG A 66 -4.34 -7.38 -18.06
CA ARG A 66 -3.70 -6.53 -17.06
C ARG A 66 -4.58 -5.36 -16.64
N VAL A 67 -5.15 -4.65 -17.60
CA VAL A 67 -5.96 -3.45 -17.35
C VAL A 67 -7.34 -3.85 -16.87
N VAL A 68 -8.02 -4.77 -17.54
CA VAL A 68 -9.42 -5.08 -17.22
C VAL A 68 -9.50 -6.00 -16.01
N ILE A 69 -8.92 -7.19 -16.11
CA ILE A 69 -9.11 -8.20 -15.06
C ILE A 69 -8.31 -7.82 -13.82
N VAL A 70 -7.01 -7.56 -13.94
CA VAL A 70 -6.21 -7.30 -12.75
C VAL A 70 -6.58 -5.97 -12.11
N ARG A 71 -6.57 -4.87 -12.88
CA ARG A 71 -6.73 -3.52 -12.29
C ARG A 71 -8.19 -3.16 -11.97
N LEU A 72 -9.16 -3.53 -12.80
CA LEU A 72 -10.57 -3.14 -12.58
C LEU A 72 -11.36 -4.15 -11.76
N VAL A 73 -10.92 -5.42 -11.71
CA VAL A 73 -11.59 -6.46 -10.91
C VAL A 73 -10.78 -6.78 -9.66
N LEU A 74 -9.60 -7.40 -9.81
CA LEU A 74 -8.88 -8.00 -8.68
C LEU A 74 -8.33 -6.96 -7.69
N THR A 75 -7.79 -5.84 -8.16
CA THR A 75 -7.21 -4.80 -7.29
C THR A 75 -8.13 -3.59 -7.12
N ARG A 76 -9.41 -3.68 -7.52
CA ARG A 76 -10.37 -2.58 -7.49
C ARG A 76 -10.47 -1.91 -6.11
N HIS A 77 -10.70 -2.71 -5.06
CA HIS A 77 -10.85 -2.21 -3.70
C HIS A 77 -9.56 -1.57 -3.19
N HIS A 78 -8.41 -2.18 -3.49
CA HIS A 78 -7.10 -1.65 -3.10
C HIS A 78 -6.81 -0.29 -3.76
N HIS A 79 -7.10 -0.15 -5.07
CA HIS A 79 -6.97 1.12 -5.78
C HIS A 79 -7.98 2.17 -5.32
N ARG A 80 -9.21 1.77 -4.96
CA ARG A 80 -10.18 2.68 -4.34
C ARG A 80 -9.64 3.22 -3.01
N GLY A 81 -9.11 2.35 -2.15
CA GLY A 81 -8.49 2.76 -0.88
C GLY A 81 -7.36 3.77 -1.09
N GLY A 82 -6.47 3.52 -2.06
CA GLY A 82 -5.38 4.44 -2.40
C GLY A 82 -5.83 5.75 -3.05
N ARG A 83 -7.04 5.81 -3.64
CA ARG A 83 -7.62 7.08 -4.14
C ARG A 83 -8.23 7.88 -2.99
N CYS A 84 -9.04 7.24 -2.13
CA CYS A 84 -9.63 7.88 -0.95
C CYS A 84 -8.54 8.44 -0.02
N ALA A 85 -7.50 7.66 0.27
CA ALA A 85 -6.38 8.10 1.11
C ALA A 85 -5.66 9.33 0.54
N ARG A 86 -5.41 9.38 -0.77
CA ARG A 86 -4.81 10.56 -1.42
C ARG A 86 -5.73 11.79 -1.42
N ALA A 87 -7.03 11.59 -1.30
CA ALA A 87 -8.00 12.67 -1.17
C ALA A 87 -8.24 13.08 0.30
N GLY A 88 -7.54 12.48 1.27
CA GLY A 88 -7.77 12.71 2.70
C GLY A 88 -9.03 12.04 3.27
N ASP A 89 -9.78 11.28 2.45
CA ASP A 89 -10.94 10.51 2.89
C ASP A 89 -10.49 9.21 3.58
N TRP A 90 -10.02 9.33 4.82
CA TRP A 90 -9.50 8.21 5.59
C TRP A 90 -10.58 7.18 5.96
N ALA A 91 -11.82 7.61 6.16
CA ALA A 91 -12.95 6.71 6.45
C ALA A 91 -13.32 5.86 5.22
N GLY A 92 -13.43 6.48 4.03
CA GLY A 92 -13.65 5.76 2.78
C GLY A 92 -12.47 4.88 2.40
N ALA A 93 -11.24 5.31 2.69
CA ALA A 93 -10.04 4.50 2.51
C ALA A 93 -10.06 3.25 3.40
N LEU A 94 -10.38 3.41 4.69
CA LEU A 94 -10.50 2.30 5.64
C LEU A 94 -11.55 1.27 5.17
N ALA A 95 -12.73 1.73 4.75
CA ALA A 95 -13.77 0.85 4.22
C ALA A 95 -13.27 0.06 2.98
N ALA A 96 -12.65 0.74 2.03
CA ALA A 96 -12.12 0.09 0.83
C ALA A 96 -10.99 -0.91 1.13
N TYR A 97 -10.12 -0.62 2.11
CA TYR A 97 -9.08 -1.57 2.51
C TYR A 97 -9.62 -2.74 3.31
N ARG A 98 -10.75 -2.60 4.03
CA ARG A 98 -11.47 -3.74 4.64
C ARG A 98 -12.01 -4.67 3.57
N ASP A 99 -12.68 -4.15 2.54
CA ASP A 99 -13.13 -4.94 1.39
C ASP A 99 -11.95 -5.64 0.70
N SER A 100 -10.85 -4.91 0.50
CA SER A 100 -9.63 -5.48 -0.09
C SER A 100 -9.09 -6.64 0.76
N ALA A 101 -9.00 -6.48 2.07
CA ALA A 101 -8.50 -7.53 2.95
C ALA A 101 -9.43 -8.76 2.95
N ALA A 102 -10.75 -8.55 2.95
CA ALA A 102 -11.74 -9.62 2.87
C ALA A 102 -11.63 -10.40 1.56
N PHE A 103 -11.52 -9.70 0.42
CA PHE A 103 -11.34 -10.32 -0.89
C PHE A 103 -10.09 -11.20 -0.94
N TRP A 104 -8.93 -10.69 -0.52
CA TRP A 104 -7.69 -11.47 -0.55
C TRP A 104 -7.63 -12.58 0.50
N ALA A 105 -8.34 -12.43 1.62
CA ALA A 105 -8.51 -13.51 2.58
C ALA A 105 -9.34 -14.67 2.00
N ALA A 106 -10.36 -14.37 1.19
CA ALA A 106 -11.16 -15.38 0.50
C ALA A 106 -10.43 -16.04 -0.68
N HIS A 107 -9.40 -15.38 -1.25
CA HIS A 107 -8.67 -15.85 -2.43
C HIS A 107 -7.15 -15.99 -2.19
N PRO A 108 -6.71 -16.82 -1.22
CA PRO A 108 -5.30 -16.94 -0.85
C PRO A 108 -4.41 -17.48 -1.98
N HIS A 109 -4.98 -18.27 -2.89
CA HIS A 109 -4.26 -18.77 -4.07
C HIS A 109 -3.92 -17.65 -5.05
N LEU A 110 -4.84 -16.70 -5.30
CA LEU A 110 -4.55 -15.55 -6.16
C LEU A 110 -3.44 -14.68 -5.57
N ASP A 111 -3.45 -14.46 -4.26
CA ASP A 111 -2.40 -13.68 -3.58
C ASP A 111 -1.04 -14.41 -3.59
N ARG A 112 -1.04 -15.75 -3.47
CA ARG A 112 0.17 -16.59 -3.61
C ARG A 112 0.77 -16.50 -5.01
N TRP A 113 -0.05 -16.54 -6.05
CA TRP A 113 0.36 -16.48 -7.44
C TRP A 113 0.41 -15.06 -8.02
N ARG A 114 0.36 -14.03 -7.17
CA ARG A 114 0.30 -12.62 -7.60
C ARG A 114 1.49 -12.16 -8.45
N GLY A 115 2.68 -12.74 -8.24
CA GLY A 115 3.87 -12.44 -9.03
C GLY A 115 3.63 -12.72 -10.52
N PRO A 116 3.42 -13.99 -10.91
CA PRO A 116 3.17 -14.34 -12.30
C PRO A 116 1.81 -13.88 -12.82
N LEU A 117 0.73 -14.01 -12.03
CA LEU A 117 -0.63 -13.67 -12.51
C LEU A 117 -0.88 -12.17 -12.58
N LEU A 118 -0.40 -11.44 -11.57
CA LEU A 118 -0.69 -10.02 -11.39
C LEU A 118 0.55 -9.16 -11.59
N GLY A 119 1.64 -9.68 -12.16
CA GLY A 119 2.88 -8.92 -12.39
C GLY A 119 3.30 -8.09 -11.18
N SER A 120 3.05 -8.59 -9.97
CA SER A 120 3.23 -7.82 -8.73
C SER A 120 4.50 -8.27 -8.05
N ALA A 121 5.52 -7.43 -8.09
CA ALA A 121 6.80 -7.67 -7.42
C ALA A 121 6.78 -7.29 -5.93
N VAL A 122 5.60 -6.97 -5.37
CA VAL A 122 5.52 -6.55 -3.97
C VAL A 122 5.80 -7.73 -3.06
N ARG A 123 6.77 -7.53 -2.15
CA ARG A 123 7.21 -8.53 -1.17
C ARG A 123 6.07 -9.12 -0.36
N TRP A 124 5.13 -8.28 0.06
CA TRP A 124 4.03 -8.67 0.93
C TRP A 124 2.77 -9.07 0.14
N PRO A 125 2.01 -10.08 0.61
CA PRO A 125 0.69 -10.39 0.07
C PRO A 125 -0.25 -9.17 0.15
N TYR A 126 -1.17 -9.04 -0.80
CA TYR A 126 -2.14 -7.95 -0.83
C TYR A 126 -3.01 -7.90 0.43
N ARG A 127 -3.32 -9.05 1.04
CA ARG A 127 -4.01 -9.07 2.34
C ARG A 127 -3.20 -8.33 3.41
N VAL A 128 -1.90 -8.61 3.50
CA VAL A 128 -0.99 -7.97 4.48
C VAL A 128 -0.90 -6.47 4.21
N LEU A 129 -0.74 -6.07 2.95
CA LEU A 129 -0.73 -4.66 2.55
C LEU A 129 -2.04 -3.94 2.91
N ALA A 130 -3.18 -4.59 2.68
CA ALA A 130 -4.47 -4.03 3.01
C ALA A 130 -4.63 -3.84 4.53
N LEU A 131 -4.20 -4.80 5.35
CA LEU A 131 -4.23 -4.67 6.82
C LEU A 131 -3.32 -3.54 7.31
N TYR A 132 -2.12 -3.39 6.74
CA TYR A 132 -1.23 -2.27 7.05
C TYR A 132 -1.88 -0.93 6.72
N ASN A 133 -2.46 -0.82 5.53
CA ASN A 133 -3.14 0.40 5.13
C ASN A 133 -4.40 0.70 5.97
N GLN A 134 -5.09 -0.32 6.49
CA GLN A 134 -6.17 -0.12 7.47
C GLN A 134 -5.62 0.48 8.77
N ALA A 135 -4.52 -0.05 9.31
CA ALA A 135 -3.89 0.50 10.52
C ALA A 135 -3.46 1.96 10.32
N LEU A 136 -2.91 2.29 9.15
CA LEU A 136 -2.58 3.67 8.79
C LEU A 136 -3.82 4.57 8.70
N CYS A 137 -4.93 4.09 8.11
CA CYS A 137 -6.16 4.87 8.07
C CYS A 137 -6.74 5.07 9.47
N LEU A 138 -6.69 4.05 10.33
CA LEU A 138 -7.15 4.15 11.71
C LEU A 138 -6.31 5.13 12.54
N SER A 139 -5.00 5.18 12.33
CA SER A 139 -4.16 6.19 12.99
C SER A 139 -4.52 7.60 12.55
N ARG A 140 -4.79 7.81 11.25
CA ARG A 140 -5.26 9.10 10.71
C ARG A 140 -6.68 9.48 11.16
N LEU A 141 -7.45 8.52 11.67
CA LEU A 141 -8.77 8.73 12.26
C LEU A 141 -8.73 8.79 13.81
N HIS A 142 -7.54 8.86 14.41
CA HIS A 142 -7.32 8.84 15.87
C HIS A 142 -7.88 7.60 16.59
N ARG A 143 -8.04 6.49 15.87
CA ARG A 143 -8.50 5.19 16.41
C ARG A 143 -7.30 4.32 16.75
N HIS A 144 -6.45 4.82 17.65
CA HIS A 144 -5.13 4.26 17.93
C HIS A 144 -5.16 2.81 18.45
N ASP A 145 -6.11 2.47 19.31
CA ASP A 145 -6.21 1.11 19.86
C ASP A 145 -6.54 0.07 18.78
N GLU A 146 -7.42 0.40 17.84
CA GLU A 146 -7.73 -0.46 16.70
C GLU A 146 -6.53 -0.58 15.75
N ALA A 147 -5.81 0.53 15.53
CA ALA A 147 -4.59 0.51 14.73
C ALA A 147 -3.53 -0.40 15.36
N ARG A 148 -3.33 -0.30 16.69
CA ARG A 148 -2.41 -1.16 17.46
C ARG A 148 -2.79 -2.63 17.35
N ALA A 149 -4.07 -2.98 17.50
CA ALA A 149 -4.54 -4.36 17.37
C ALA A 149 -4.28 -4.96 15.97
N LEU A 150 -4.43 -4.16 14.92
CA LEU A 150 -4.07 -4.58 13.56
C LEU A 150 -2.55 -4.74 13.39
N LEU A 151 -1.76 -3.85 13.97
CA LEU A 151 -0.29 -3.95 13.93
C LEU A 151 0.23 -5.17 14.67
N ASP A 152 -0.40 -5.57 15.78
CA ASP A 152 -0.07 -6.82 16.48
C ASP A 152 -0.35 -8.04 15.61
N THR A 153 -1.44 -8.00 14.85
CA THR A 153 -1.75 -9.04 13.86
C THR A 153 -0.72 -9.06 12.73
N LEU A 154 -0.29 -7.89 12.24
CA LEU A 154 0.76 -7.78 11.23
C LEU A 154 2.13 -8.26 11.74
N GLY A 155 2.46 -8.03 13.01
CA GLY A 155 3.69 -8.52 13.61
C GLY A 155 3.81 -10.06 13.54
N ARG A 156 2.68 -10.77 13.63
CA ARG A 156 2.63 -12.23 13.43
C ARG A 156 2.66 -12.65 11.97
N LEU A 157 1.93 -11.95 11.09
CA LEU A 157 1.81 -12.32 9.68
C LEU A 157 3.02 -11.91 8.82
N ALA A 158 3.69 -10.82 9.20
CA ALA A 158 4.74 -10.18 8.44
C ALA A 158 5.77 -9.51 9.38
N PRO A 159 6.49 -10.29 10.22
CA PRO A 159 7.42 -9.75 11.22
C PRO A 159 8.53 -8.87 10.65
N GLY A 160 8.86 -9.05 9.37
CA GLY A 160 9.87 -8.25 8.65
C GLY A 160 9.35 -6.93 8.05
N MET A 161 8.09 -6.56 8.22
CA MET A 161 7.52 -5.34 7.63
C MET A 161 7.96 -4.11 8.42
N ALA A 162 8.96 -3.39 7.90
CA ALA A 162 9.58 -2.25 8.58
C ALA A 162 8.55 -1.12 8.80
N GLU A 163 7.69 -0.89 7.82
CA GLU A 163 6.67 0.16 7.83
C GLU A 163 5.63 -0.06 8.94
N ALA A 164 5.27 -1.31 9.21
CA ALA A 164 4.37 -1.65 10.31
C ALA A 164 5.03 -1.42 11.68
N ARG A 165 6.31 -1.79 11.83
CA ARG A 165 7.07 -1.54 13.06
C ARG A 165 7.28 -0.05 13.33
N GLU A 166 7.55 0.74 12.29
CA GLU A 166 7.69 2.18 12.39
C GLU A 166 6.37 2.84 12.83
N LEU A 167 5.26 2.49 12.18
CA LEU A 167 3.94 2.98 12.57
C LEU A 167 3.59 2.61 14.02
N ARG A 168 3.93 1.38 14.45
CA ARG A 168 3.72 0.95 15.84
C ARG A 168 4.56 1.79 16.81
N GLY A 169 5.85 1.95 16.52
CA GLY A 169 6.74 2.76 17.34
C GLY A 169 6.31 4.22 17.44
N TRP A 170 5.65 4.76 16.42
CA TRP A 170 5.07 6.10 16.48
C TRP A 170 3.81 6.17 17.35
N LEU A 171 2.91 5.18 17.24
CA LEU A 171 1.71 5.10 18.08
C LEU A 171 2.01 4.85 19.57
N ASP A 172 3.15 4.24 19.89
CA ASP A 172 3.54 3.93 21.27
C ASP A 172 4.32 5.08 21.95
N ARG A 173 4.66 6.16 21.23
CA ARG A 173 5.29 7.32 21.85
C ARG A 173 4.28 8.06 22.74
N PRO A 174 4.68 8.50 23.93
CA PRO A 174 3.82 9.35 24.74
C PRO A 174 3.59 10.68 24.02
N PRO A 175 2.41 11.30 24.19
CA PRO A 175 2.21 12.67 23.76
C PRO A 175 3.24 13.58 24.48
N PRO A 176 3.74 14.63 23.82
CA PRO A 176 4.71 15.56 24.33
C PRO A 176 4.05 16.30 25.47
N THR A 177 4.85 16.54 26.50
CA THR A 177 4.45 17.29 27.66
C THR A 177 3.88 18.65 27.24
N GLY A 178 2.58 18.86 27.48
CA GLY A 178 1.88 20.13 27.27
C GLY A 178 1.02 20.26 26.01
N GLY A 179 0.98 19.24 25.13
CA GLY A 179 0.08 19.21 23.96
C GLY A 179 -1.11 18.28 24.18
N SER A 180 -2.26 18.61 23.59
CA SER A 180 -3.36 17.65 23.50
C SER A 180 -3.02 16.54 22.50
N GLU A 181 -3.58 15.34 22.65
CA GLU A 181 -3.39 14.24 21.69
C GLU A 181 -3.80 14.64 20.26
N ALA A 182 -4.70 15.63 20.10
CA ALA A 182 -5.09 16.16 18.80
C ALA A 182 -3.97 16.96 18.12
N ASP A 183 -3.13 17.67 18.89
CA ASP A 183 -2.06 18.53 18.36
C ASP A 183 -0.93 17.72 17.69
N TRP A 184 -0.85 16.42 17.97
CA TRP A 184 0.16 15.52 17.41
C TRP A 184 0.01 15.20 15.92
N PHE A 185 -1.19 15.39 15.38
CA PHE A 185 -1.59 14.74 14.13
C PHE A 185 -2.11 15.71 13.07
N VAL A 186 -2.32 16.98 13.41
CA VAL A 186 -2.78 18.04 12.48
C VAL A 186 -1.65 18.51 11.55
N GLY A 187 -0.39 18.15 11.84
CA GLY A 187 0.79 18.68 11.14
C GLY A 187 1.27 17.95 9.87
N GLY A 188 0.55 16.96 9.31
CA GLY A 188 1.03 16.28 8.09
C GLY A 188 0.07 15.34 7.41
#